data_AF-A0A821NYH7-F1
#
_entry.id   AF-A0A821NYH7-F1
#
_cell.length_a   1.000
_cell.length_b   1.000
_cell.length_c   1.000
_cell.angle_alpha   90.00
_cell.angle_beta   90.00
_cell.angle_gamma   90.00
#
_symmetry.space_group_name_H-M   'P 1'
#
loop_
_entity.id
_entity.type
_entity.pdbx_description
1 polymer ?
#
loop_
_entity_poly.entity_id
_entity_poly.type
_entity_poly.pdbx_seq_one_letter_code
_entity_poly.pdbx_strand_id
1 'polypeptide(L)' 'MIEFNIKSNVVSSEAIRRFKRSIHIGELKNQLELITGAQSQSMKIHVHDERGTKLFDL' A
#
# COMPACT_ATOMS: atom_id res chain seq x y z
N MET A 1 8.17 12.58 -4.60
CA MET A 1 7.94 11.16 -4.24
C MET A 1 7.68 11.09 -2.73
N ILE A 2 6.93 10.09 -2.26
CA ILE A 2 6.77 9.74 -0.84
C ILE A 2 7.13 8.26 -0.70
N GLU A 3 7.88 7.92 0.34
CA GLU A 3 8.24 6.55 0.67
C GLU A 3 7.20 5.96 1.64
N PHE A 4 6.81 4.72 1.41
CA PHE A 4 5.89 3.97 2.25
C PHE A 4 6.49 2.61 2.58
N ASN A 5 6.32 2.18 3.83
CA ASN A 5 6.49 0.79 4.22
C ASN A 5 5.18 0.04 4.01
N ILE A 6 5.19 -0.95 3.13
CA ILE A 6 4.04 -1.76 2.75
C ILE A 6 4.05 -3.02 3.60
N LYS A 7 2.96 -3.23 4.34
CA LYS A 7 2.68 -4.47 5.07
C LYS A 7 1.43 -5.11 4.50
N SER A 8 1.46 -6.43 4.37
CA SER A 8 0.33 -7.22 3.87
C SER A 8 -0.01 -8.32 4.85
N ASN A 9 -1.29 -8.68 4.90
CA ASN A 9 -1.75 -9.89 5.59
C ASN A 9 -1.61 -11.15 4.71
N VAL A 10 -1.33 -11.00 3.41
CA VAL A 10 -1.16 -12.10 2.45
C VAL A 10 0.28 -12.62 2.44
N VAL A 11 1.25 -11.71 2.57
CA VAL A 11 2.68 -12.03 2.56
C VAL A 11 3.32 -11.46 3.82
N SER A 12 4.09 -12.28 4.54
CA SER A 12 4.79 -11.90 5.77
C SER A 12 5.99 -10.97 5.57
N SER A 13 6.21 -10.51 4.33
CA SER A 13 7.34 -9.64 3.95
C SER A 13 6.89 -8.18 3.92
N GLU A 14 7.71 -7.32 4.53
CA GLU A 14 7.56 -5.87 4.43
C GLU A 14 8.32 -5.36 3.19
N ALA A 15 7.70 -4.45 2.45
CA ALA A 15 8.31 -3.87 1.24
C ALA A 15 8.33 -2.34 1.33
N ILE A 16 9.52 -1.75 1.17
CA ILE A 16 9.66 -0.29 1.06
C ILE A 16 9.55 0.12 -0.40
N ARG A 17 8.66 1.07 -0.70
CA ARG A 17 8.47 1.62 -2.05
C ARG A 17 8.21 3.12 -2.02
N ARG A 18 8.59 3.77 -3.11
CA ARG A 18 8.37 5.20 -3.33
C ARG A 18 7.31 5.41 -4.40
N PHE A 19 6.29 6.18 -4.08
CA PHE A 19 5.21 6.53 -4.99
C PHE A 19 5.21 8.04 -5.30
N LYS A 20 4.62 8.40 -6.44
CA LYS A 20 4.34 9.81 -6.76
C LYS A 20 3.27 10.32 -5.79
N ARG A 21 3.35 11.59 -5.37
CA ARG A 21 2.37 12.19 -4.45
C ARG A 21 0.96 12.22 -5.06
N SER A 22 0.88 12.34 -6.37
CA SER A 22 -0.35 12.40 -7.16
C SER A 22 -0.71 11.06 -7.81
N ILE A 23 -0.24 9.94 -7.28
CA ILE A 23 -0.58 8.62 -7.84
C ILE A 23 -2.09 8.37 -7.72
N HIS A 24 -2.70 7.84 -8.78
CA HIS A 24 -4.09 7.42 -8.74
C HIS A 24 -4.23 6.12 -7.93
N ILE A 25 -5.30 5.99 -7.15
CA ILE A 25 -5.53 4.82 -6.28
C ILE A 25 -5.55 3.51 -7.08
N GLY A 26 -6.12 3.50 -8.30
CA GLY A 26 -6.09 2.32 -9.16
C GLY A 26 -4.68 1.90 -9.57
N GLU A 27 -3.82 2.86 -9.93
CA GLU A 27 -2.41 2.59 -10.24
C GLU A 27 -1.65 2.10 -9.01
N LEU A 28 -1.92 2.68 -7.83
CA LEU A 28 -1.35 2.22 -6.56
C LEU A 28 -1.74 0.76 -6.29
N LYS A 29 -3.02 0.41 -6.41
CA LYS A 29 -3.51 -0.98 -6.19
C LYS A 29 -2.86 -1.96 -7.17
N ASN A 30 -2.72 -1.60 -8.44
CA ASN A 30 -2.02 -2.44 -9.43
C ASN A 30 -0.54 -2.67 -9.06
N GLN A 31 0.16 -1.63 -8.59
CA GLN A 31 1.55 -1.77 -8.14
C GLN A 31 1.66 -2.60 -6.86
N LEU A 32 0.72 -2.46 -5.92
CA LEU A 32 0.67 -3.25 -4.70
C LEU A 32 0.32 -4.73 -4.98
N GLU A 33 -0.50 -5.01 -5.99
CA GLU A 33 -0.80 -6.37 -6.43
C GLU A 33 0.47 -7.10 -6.88
N LEU A 34 1.35 -6.43 -7.63
CA LEU A 34 2.64 -7.00 -8.04
C LEU A 34 3.58 -7.29 -6.86
N ILE A 35 3.46 -6.55 -5.76
CA ILE A 35 4.32 -6.69 -4.57
C ILE A 35 3.78 -7.74 -3.61
N THR A 36 2.47 -7.73 -3.40
CA THR A 36 1.80 -8.51 -2.35
C THR A 36 1.10 -9.76 -2.88
N GLY A 37 0.93 -9.88 -4.20
CA GLY A 37 0.14 -10.93 -4.84
C GLY A 37 -1.37 -10.83 -4.60
N ALA A 38 -1.84 -9.84 -3.83
CA ALA A 38 -3.26 -9.65 -3.55
C ALA A 38 -3.94 -8.93 -4.72
N GLN A 39 -5.07 -9.46 -5.19
CA GLN A 39 -5.82 -8.88 -6.30
C GLN A 39 -6.26 -7.44 -6.02
N SER A 40 -5.90 -6.52 -6.92
CA SER A 40 -6.19 -5.07 -6.80
C SER A 40 -7.67 -4.76 -6.59
N GLN A 41 -8.57 -5.51 -7.25
CA GLN A 41 -10.01 -5.28 -7.17
C GLN A 41 -10.60 -5.51 -5.77
N SER A 42 -10.09 -6.49 -5.03
CA SER A 42 -10.55 -6.83 -3.68
C SER A 42 -9.69 -6.20 -2.57
N MET A 43 -8.63 -5.47 -2.93
CA MET A 43 -7.67 -4.93 -1.98
C MET A 43 -8.26 -3.76 -1.19
N LYS A 44 -8.18 -3.87 0.14
CA LYS A 44 -8.46 -2.79 1.09
C LYS A 44 -7.14 -2.22 1.58
N ILE A 45 -6.97 -0.91 1.49
CA ILE A 45 -5.72 -0.25 1.91
C ILE A 45 -6.01 0.54 3.17
N HIS A 46 -5.19 0.30 4.19
CA HIS A 46 -5.19 1.05 5.44
C HIS A 46 -3.93 1.93 5.49
N VAL A 47 -4.11 3.23 5.64
CA VAL A 47 -2.97 4.17 5.76
C VAL A 47 -2.73 4.44 7.23
N HIS A 48 -1.49 4.24 7.66
CA HIS A 48 -1.03 4.47 9.04
C HIS A 48 0.05 5.54 9.07
N ASP A 49 0.17 6.25 10.19
CA ASP A 49 1.32 7.09 10.49
C ASP A 49 2.55 6.25 10.92
N GLU A 50 3.68 6.92 11.15
CA GLU A 50 4.94 6.27 11.58
C GLU A 50 4.83 5.59 12.96
N ARG A 51 3.83 5.97 13.77
CA ARG A 51 3.56 5.38 15.09
C ARG A 51 2.60 4.19 15.01
N GLY A 52 2.11 3.86 13.81
CA GLY A 52 1.14 2.80 13.57
C GLY A 52 -0.32 3.24 13.75
N THR A 53 -0.57 4.51 14.05
CA THR A 53 -1.94 5.05 14.17
C THR A 53 -2.59 5.06 12.79
N LYS A 54 -3.77 4.44 12.68
CA LYS A 54 -4.54 4.46 11.44
C LYS A 54 -5.04 5.87 11.16
N LEU A 55 -4.75 6.39 9.97
CA LEU A 55 -5.18 7.70 9.51
C LEU A 55 -6.50 7.60 8.73
N PHE A 56 -6.57 6.75 7.69
CA PHE A 56 -7.76 6.59 6.84
C PHE A 56 -7.69 5.31 5.99
N ASP A 57 -8.83 4.98 5.35
CA ASP A 57 -9.01 3.85 4.42
C ASP A 57 -9.11 4.34 2.96
N LEU A 58 -8.59 3.54 2.02
CA LEU A 58 -8.63 3.79 0.58
C LEU A 58 -9.26 2.62 -0.21
#